data_AF-A0ABD1R9W0-F1
#
_entry.id   AF-A0ABD1R9W0-F1
#
_cell.length_a   1.000
_cell.length_b   1.000
_cell.length_c   1.000
_cell.angle_alpha   90.00
_cell.angle_beta   90.00
_cell.angle_gamma   90.00
#
_symmetry.space_group_name_H-M   'P 1'
#
loop_
_entity.id
_entity.type
_entity.pdbx_description
1 polymer ?
#
loop_
_entity_poly.entity_id
_entity_poly.type
_entity_poly.pdbx_seq_one_letter_code
_entity_poly.pdbx_strand_id
1 'polypeptide(L)'
;MGGISRNIDTGELITYSNNLVQILRGDKDINYLKQCLQQFKILQSQCDQDFDHVQKSIRDYQKKIDTCKQKATTAEFEGTSDAELDLLQKELKEEEEREPTSLLTYTEIVDKINNLEKETASVEKQWKTFKKFEQDELIAQRKLSMYASVTNIIPNLDDPSKISGHIVERDKNVVENFDIEPAKPTAFDTCNSIWKMIN
;
A
#
# COMPACT_ATOMS: atom_id res chain seq x y z
N MET A 1 46.04 -43.43 62.47
CA MET A 1 45.50 -44.47 63.38
C MET A 1 45.85 -45.83 62.79
N GLY A 2 46.39 -46.74 63.62
CA GLY A 2 46.36 -48.20 63.40
C GLY A 2 47.27 -48.78 62.32
N GLY A 3 48.57 -48.90 62.59
CA GLY A 3 49.44 -49.78 61.81
C GLY A 3 49.07 -51.24 62.05
N ILE A 4 48.46 -51.90 61.07
CA ILE A 4 48.22 -53.35 61.11
C ILE A 4 49.54 -54.03 60.72
N SER A 5 50.35 -54.37 61.70
CA SER A 5 51.44 -55.32 61.51
C SER A 5 50.83 -56.71 61.28
N ARG A 6 50.51 -57.04 60.03
CA ARG A 6 50.23 -58.42 59.61
C ARG A 6 51.53 -59.19 59.77
N ASN A 7 51.68 -59.89 60.89
CA ASN A 7 52.71 -60.90 61.05
C ASN A 7 52.35 -62.05 60.09
N ILE A 8 52.95 -62.05 58.90
CA ILE A 8 52.78 -63.11 57.91
C ILE A 8 53.39 -64.36 58.53
N ASP A 9 52.58 -65.41 58.72
CA ASP A 9 53.07 -66.69 59.21
C ASP A 9 54.21 -67.18 58.31
N THR A 10 55.39 -67.30 58.90
CA THR A 10 56.60 -67.76 58.22
C THR A 10 56.42 -69.14 57.57
N GLY A 11 55.57 -70.01 58.15
CA GLY A 11 55.26 -71.32 57.58
C GLY A 11 54.44 -71.24 56.29
N GLU A 12 53.40 -70.41 56.28
CA GLU A 12 52.64 -70.12 55.06
C GLU A 12 53.52 -69.46 53.99
N LEU A 13 54.36 -68.48 54.37
CA LEU A 13 55.29 -67.82 53.44
C LEU A 13 56.28 -68.80 52.80
N ILE A 14 56.83 -69.74 53.58
CA ILE A 14 57.70 -70.80 53.07
C ILE A 14 56.93 -71.74 52.13
N THR A 15 55.68 -72.06 52.45
CA THR A 15 54.83 -72.91 51.60
C THR A 15 54.51 -72.23 50.27
N TYR A 16 54.15 -70.94 50.29
CA TYR A 16 53.97 -70.14 49.08
C TYR A 16 55.26 -70.04 48.26
N SER A 17 56.41 -69.83 48.92
CA SER A 17 57.72 -69.81 48.27
C SER A 17 58.06 -71.14 47.62
N ASN A 18 57.83 -72.27 48.30
CA ASN A 18 58.08 -73.61 47.76
C ASN A 18 57.16 -73.92 46.57
N ASN A 19 55.89 -73.52 46.64
CA ASN A 19 54.96 -73.65 45.51
C ASN A 19 55.42 -72.81 44.32
N LEU A 20 55.90 -71.58 44.55
CA LEU A 20 56.47 -70.75 43.49
C LEU A 20 57.70 -71.41 42.84
N VAL A 21 58.61 -71.94 43.66
CA VAL A 21 59.82 -72.64 43.18
C VAL A 21 59.46 -73.92 42.43
N GLN A 22 58.41 -74.63 42.83
CA GLN A 22 57.92 -75.82 42.15
C GLN A 22 57.27 -75.48 40.79
N ILE A 23 56.54 -74.37 40.71
CA ILE A 23 55.90 -73.88 39.47
C ILE A 23 56.95 -73.32 38.50
N LEU A 24 58.02 -72.69 39.01
CA LEU A 24 59.09 -72.09 38.20
C LEU A 24 60.27 -73.04 37.94
N ARG A 25 60.09 -74.34 38.16
CA ARG A 25 61.18 -75.34 38.13
C ARG A 25 61.68 -75.64 36.70
N GLY A 26 60.93 -75.29 35.66
CA GLY A 26 61.30 -75.49 34.25
C GLY A 26 61.69 -74.20 33.53
N ASP A 27 62.77 -74.23 32.76
CA ASP A 27 63.19 -73.09 31.90
C ASP A 27 62.11 -72.68 30.90
N LYS A 28 61.22 -73.61 30.50
CA LYS A 28 60.08 -73.33 29.61
C LYS A 28 59.06 -72.41 30.27
N ASP A 29 58.81 -72.57 31.56
CA ASP A 29 57.82 -71.79 32.31
C ASP A 29 58.32 -70.35 32.54
N ILE A 30 59.63 -70.19 32.81
CA ILE A 30 60.30 -68.88 32.89
C ILE A 30 60.23 -68.16 31.53
N ASN A 31 60.47 -68.87 30.43
CA ASN A 31 60.37 -68.30 29.09
C ASN A 31 58.94 -67.90 28.73
N TYR A 32 57.93 -68.70 29.09
CA TYR A 32 56.52 -68.36 28.94
C TYR A 32 56.15 -67.10 29.74
N LEU A 33 56.58 -67.01 31.00
CA LEU A 33 56.36 -65.84 31.85
C LEU A 33 56.99 -64.57 31.24
N LYS A 34 58.21 -64.68 30.71
CA LYS A 34 58.90 -63.58 30.03
C LYS A 34 58.16 -63.12 28.77
N GLN A 35 57.65 -64.06 27.98
CA GLN A 35 56.82 -63.77 26.82
C GLN A 35 55.50 -63.09 27.22
N CYS A 36 54.80 -63.58 28.25
CA CYS A 36 53.60 -62.94 28.79
C CYS A 36 53.89 -61.52 29.29
N LEU A 37 55.03 -61.29 29.95
CA LEU A 37 55.43 -59.96 30.41
C LEU A 37 55.71 -59.01 29.24
N GLN A 38 56.36 -59.50 28.18
CA GLN A 38 56.56 -58.72 26.95
C GLN A 38 55.22 -58.38 26.27
N GLN A 39 54.31 -59.34 26.13
CA GLN A 39 52.98 -59.08 25.59
C GLN A 39 52.19 -58.10 26.44
N PHE A 40 52.27 -58.21 27.77
CA PHE A 40 51.65 -57.26 28.69
C PHE A 40 52.21 -55.85 28.50
N LYS A 41 53.54 -55.69 28.35
CA LYS A 41 54.16 -54.38 28.09
C LYS A 41 53.71 -53.77 26.76
N ILE A 42 53.62 -54.59 25.71
CA ILE A 42 53.12 -54.16 24.41
C ILE A 42 51.66 -53.71 24.54
N LEU A 43 50.82 -54.53 25.18
CA LEU A 43 49.41 -54.21 25.41
C LEU A 43 49.25 -52.94 26.24
N GLN A 44 50.04 -52.77 27.30
CA GLN A 44 50.05 -51.56 28.12
C GLN A 44 50.39 -50.34 27.27
N SER A 45 51.47 -50.40 26.47
CA SER A 45 51.85 -49.29 25.59
C SER A 45 50.79 -48.96 24.55
N GLN A 46 50.06 -49.97 24.06
CA GLN A 46 48.96 -49.78 23.12
C GLN A 46 47.74 -49.15 23.82
N CYS A 47 47.40 -49.60 25.03
CA CYS A 47 46.35 -48.98 25.83
C CYS A 47 46.65 -47.50 26.16
N ASP A 48 47.91 -47.17 26.48
CA ASP A 48 48.33 -45.79 26.74
C ASP A 48 48.19 -44.92 25.48
N GLN A 49 48.60 -45.45 24.31
CA GLN A 49 48.43 -44.77 23.02
C GLN A 49 46.96 -44.55 22.66
N ASP A 50 46.12 -45.58 22.84
CA ASP A 50 44.68 -45.50 22.59
C ASP A 50 44.02 -44.49 23.53
N PHE A 51 44.41 -44.47 24.81
CA PHE A 51 43.93 -43.51 25.79
C PHE A 51 44.29 -42.07 25.38
N ASP A 52 45.55 -41.81 25.04
CA ASP A 52 46.00 -40.49 24.60
C ASP A 52 45.28 -40.04 23.32
N HIS A 53 45.06 -40.95 22.37
CA HIS A 53 44.34 -40.68 21.14
C HIS A 53 42.87 -40.30 21.42
N VAL A 54 42.18 -41.07 22.26
CA VAL A 54 40.79 -40.79 22.66
C VAL A 54 40.72 -39.47 23.42
N GLN A 55 41.64 -39.22 24.35
CA GLN A 55 41.69 -37.98 25.12
C GLN A 55 41.89 -36.75 24.21
N LYS A 56 42.78 -36.86 23.22
CA LYS A 56 42.98 -35.81 22.21
C LYS A 56 41.71 -35.57 21.38
N SER A 57 41.08 -36.64 20.91
CA SER A 57 39.84 -36.56 20.12
C SER A 57 38.70 -35.88 20.89
N ILE A 58 38.53 -36.25 22.17
CA ILE A 58 37.54 -35.62 23.06
C ILE A 58 37.82 -34.12 23.18
N ARG A 59 39.08 -33.71 23.39
CA ARG A 59 39.48 -32.31 23.48
C ARG A 59 39.17 -31.53 22.20
N ASP A 60 39.37 -32.14 21.03
CA ASP A 60 39.10 -31.52 19.74
C ASP A 60 37.59 -31.36 19.49
N TYR A 61 36.77 -32.36 19.85
CA TYR A 61 35.31 -32.23 19.80
C TYR A 61 34.78 -31.17 20.76
N GLN A 62 35.34 -31.07 21.96
CA GLN A 62 34.97 -30.03 22.92
C GLN A 62 35.19 -28.63 22.32
N LYS A 63 36.35 -28.38 21.71
CA LYS A 63 36.66 -27.11 21.03
C LYS A 63 35.68 -26.81 19.89
N LYS A 64 35.31 -27.82 19.10
CA LYS A 64 34.31 -27.66 18.02
C LYS A 64 32.94 -27.28 18.58
N ILE A 65 32.51 -27.93 19.66
CA ILE A 65 31.26 -27.61 20.35
C ILE A 65 31.26 -26.18 20.86
N ASP A 66 32.34 -25.75 21.51
CA ASP A 66 32.46 -24.39 22.05
C ASP A 66 32.43 -23.34 20.94
N THR A 67 33.11 -23.61 19.81
CA THR A 67 33.08 -22.75 18.63
C THR A 67 31.67 -22.64 18.05
N CYS A 68 30.93 -23.74 17.95
CA CYS A 68 29.55 -23.73 17.47
C CYS A 68 28.61 -22.98 18.43
N LYS A 69 28.78 -23.13 19.75
CA LYS A 69 28.00 -22.37 20.74
C LYS A 69 28.23 -20.87 20.61
N GLN A 70 29.49 -20.44 20.47
CA GLN A 70 29.81 -19.02 20.30
C GLN A 70 29.23 -18.45 18.99
N LYS A 71 29.25 -19.24 17.91
CA LYS A 71 28.60 -18.85 16.65
C LYS A 71 27.08 -18.73 16.79
N ALA A 72 26.44 -19.66 17.53
CA ALA A 72 25.01 -19.60 17.79
C ALA A 72 24.62 -18.34 18.57
N THR A 73 25.34 -18.02 19.66
CA THR A 73 25.08 -16.79 20.41
C THR A 73 25.31 -15.55 19.56
N THR A 74 26.39 -15.52 18.75
CA THR A 74 26.67 -14.36 17.87
C THR A 74 25.56 -14.18 16.84
N ALA A 75 25.08 -15.26 16.23
CA ALA A 75 23.97 -15.22 15.28
C ALA A 75 22.63 -14.84 15.94
N GLU A 76 22.40 -15.20 17.20
CA GLU A 76 21.24 -14.75 17.98
C GLU A 76 21.31 -13.24 18.29
N PHE A 77 22.51 -12.69 18.51
CA PHE A 77 22.70 -11.23 18.67
C PHE A 77 22.70 -10.46 17.33
N GLU A 78 23.09 -11.09 16.23
CA GLU A 78 23.09 -10.49 14.88
C GLU A 78 21.73 -10.63 14.16
N GLY A 79 20.88 -11.57 14.60
CA GLY A 79 19.52 -11.77 14.08
C GLY A 79 18.59 -10.64 14.52
N THR A 80 18.43 -9.63 13.67
CA THR A 80 17.66 -8.38 13.87
C THR A 80 18.25 -7.47 14.94
N SER A 81 18.89 -6.39 14.51
CA SER A 81 19.16 -5.25 15.39
C SER A 81 17.81 -4.79 15.95
N ASP A 82 17.60 -4.96 17.25
CA ASP A 82 16.42 -4.51 18.02
C ASP A 82 15.98 -3.08 17.64
N ALA A 83 16.96 -2.22 17.32
CA ALA A 83 16.74 -0.86 16.85
C ALA A 83 16.05 -0.74 15.47
N GLU A 84 16.23 -1.71 14.56
CA GLU A 84 15.56 -1.70 13.25
C GLU A 84 14.09 -2.12 13.37
N LEU A 85 13.80 -3.08 14.26
CA LEU A 85 12.42 -3.45 14.61
C LEU A 85 11.70 -2.28 15.30
N ASP A 86 12.35 -1.62 16.25
CA ASP A 86 11.79 -0.44 16.92
C ASP A 86 11.51 0.71 15.94
N LEU A 87 12.40 0.93 14.96
CA LEU A 87 12.21 1.93 13.91
C LEU A 87 10.99 1.61 13.04
N LEU A 88 10.88 0.37 12.56
CA LEU A 88 9.73 -0.06 11.74
C LEU A 88 8.42 0.00 12.52
N GLN A 89 8.45 -0.33 13.82
CA GLN A 89 7.27 -0.30 14.67
C GLN A 89 6.82 1.13 14.97
N LYS A 90 7.76 2.07 15.07
CA LYS A 90 7.48 3.50 15.14
C LYS A 90 6.91 4.04 13.84
N GLU A 91 7.50 3.70 12.69
CA GLU A 91 7.03 4.14 11.36
C GLU A 91 5.61 3.63 11.08
N LEU A 92 5.32 2.36 11.42
CA LEU A 92 3.98 1.79 11.31
C LEU A 92 2.96 2.59 12.10
N LYS A 93 3.29 2.96 13.34
CA LYS A 93 2.39 3.74 14.20
C LYS A 93 2.14 5.15 13.67
N GLU A 94 3.19 5.82 13.15
CA GLU A 94 3.06 7.14 12.54
C GLU A 94 2.16 7.09 11.28
N GLU A 95 2.23 6.01 10.50
CA GLU A 95 1.39 5.84 9.31
C GLU A 95 -0.06 5.50 9.67
N GLU A 96 -0.30 4.67 10.69
CA GLU A 96 -1.64 4.39 11.25
C GLU A 96 -2.33 5.66 11.76
N GLU A 97 -1.57 6.62 12.32
CA GLU A 97 -2.12 7.91 12.75
C GLU A 97 -2.36 8.88 11.58
N ARG A 98 -1.59 8.74 10.48
CA ARG A 98 -1.73 9.57 9.27
C ARG A 98 -2.91 9.15 8.38
N GLU A 99 -3.21 7.87 8.32
CA GLU A 99 -4.27 7.31 7.47
C GLU A 99 -5.65 7.95 7.72
N PRO A 100 -6.17 8.07 8.97
CA PRO A 100 -7.47 8.68 9.24
C PRO A 100 -7.56 10.14 8.78
N THR A 101 -6.49 10.90 8.97
CA THR A 101 -6.41 12.30 8.55
C THR A 101 -6.49 12.40 7.02
N SER A 102 -5.78 11.50 6.32
CA SER A 102 -5.80 11.42 4.86
C SER A 102 -7.19 11.06 4.33
N LEU A 103 -7.90 10.11 4.96
CA LEU A 103 -9.26 9.72 4.59
C LEU A 103 -10.27 10.86 4.80
N LEU A 104 -10.14 11.64 5.87
CA LEU A 104 -10.98 12.82 6.11
C LEU A 104 -10.78 13.87 5.01
N THR A 105 -9.52 14.21 4.68
CA THR A 105 -9.24 15.16 3.60
C THR A 105 -9.75 14.68 2.24
N TYR A 106 -9.65 13.37 1.96
CA TYR A 106 -10.20 12.78 0.74
C TYR A 106 -11.73 12.94 0.68
N THR A 107 -12.42 12.71 1.80
CA THR A 107 -13.87 12.87 1.90
C THR A 107 -14.30 14.32 1.65
N GLU A 108 -13.59 15.29 2.24
CA GLU A 108 -13.84 16.72 2.01
C GLU A 108 -13.64 17.13 0.55
N ILE A 109 -12.60 16.61 -0.11
CA ILE A 109 -12.34 16.85 -1.54
C ILE A 109 -13.48 16.27 -2.39
N VAL A 110 -13.94 15.05 -2.11
CA VAL A 110 -15.04 14.41 -2.82
C VAL A 110 -16.33 15.24 -2.70
N ASP A 111 -16.66 15.71 -1.51
CA ASP A 111 -17.85 16.54 -1.29
C ASP A 111 -17.76 17.86 -2.06
N LYS A 112 -16.57 18.48 -2.10
CA LYS A 112 -16.34 19.69 -2.88
C LYS A 112 -16.51 19.46 -4.38
N ILE A 113 -15.98 18.35 -4.91
CA ILE A 113 -16.14 17.96 -6.32
C ILE A 113 -17.63 17.78 -6.64
N ASN A 114 -18.35 17.02 -5.83
CA ASN A 114 -19.79 16.78 -6.01
C ASN A 114 -20.60 18.09 -6.05
N ASN A 115 -20.24 19.06 -5.21
CA ASN A 115 -20.90 20.37 -5.21
C ASN A 115 -20.59 21.17 -6.48
N LEU A 116 -19.32 21.21 -6.91
CA LEU A 116 -18.91 21.87 -8.15
C LEU A 116 -19.56 21.25 -9.38
N GLU A 117 -19.74 19.93 -9.42
CA GLU A 117 -20.44 19.23 -10.49
C GLU A 117 -21.92 19.66 -10.57
N LYS A 118 -22.60 19.79 -9.42
CA LYS A 118 -23.98 20.29 -9.37
C LYS A 118 -24.07 21.73 -9.87
N GLU A 119 -23.14 22.60 -9.47
CA GLU A 119 -23.07 23.98 -9.95
C GLU A 119 -22.85 24.02 -11.46
N THR A 120 -21.90 23.23 -11.97
CA THR A 120 -21.59 23.14 -13.40
C THR A 120 -22.82 22.69 -14.19
N ALA A 121 -23.54 21.68 -13.73
CA ALA A 121 -24.77 21.22 -14.36
C ALA A 121 -25.89 22.29 -14.35
N SER A 122 -25.96 23.12 -13.30
CA SER A 122 -26.89 24.24 -13.22
C SER A 122 -26.55 25.32 -14.24
N VAL A 123 -25.28 25.72 -14.31
CA VAL A 123 -24.79 26.73 -15.26
C VAL A 123 -24.98 26.26 -16.70
N GLU A 124 -24.72 24.99 -17.00
CA GLU A 124 -24.91 24.46 -18.35
C GLU A 124 -26.38 24.51 -18.80
N LYS A 125 -27.33 24.23 -17.89
CA LYS A 125 -28.77 24.37 -18.17
C LYS A 125 -29.16 25.83 -18.44
N GLN A 126 -28.62 26.77 -17.67
CA GLN A 126 -28.85 28.19 -17.88
C GLN A 126 -28.30 28.65 -19.23
N TRP A 127 -27.07 28.23 -19.56
CA TRP A 127 -26.44 28.57 -20.83
C TRP A 127 -27.23 28.06 -22.05
N LYS A 128 -27.73 26.82 -22.00
CA LYS A 128 -28.58 26.27 -23.07
C LYS A 128 -29.86 27.10 -23.27
N THR A 129 -30.47 27.53 -22.17
CA THR A 129 -31.67 28.38 -22.19
C THR A 129 -31.35 29.76 -22.79
N PHE A 130 -30.26 30.39 -22.36
CA PHE A 130 -29.81 31.68 -22.89
C PHE A 130 -29.54 31.62 -24.39
N LYS A 131 -28.83 30.59 -24.85
CA LYS A 131 -28.54 30.38 -26.27
C LYS A 131 -29.81 30.23 -27.12
N LYS A 132 -30.84 29.60 -26.56
CA LYS A 132 -32.15 29.50 -27.23
C LYS A 132 -32.82 30.88 -27.33
N PHE A 133 -32.82 31.67 -26.24
CA PHE A 133 -33.38 33.02 -26.26
C PHE A 133 -32.69 33.92 -27.28
N GLU A 134 -31.37 33.89 -27.35
CA GLU A 134 -30.59 34.63 -28.34
C GLU A 134 -30.98 34.24 -29.78
N GLN A 135 -31.16 32.95 -30.04
CA GLN A 135 -31.61 32.47 -31.35
C GLN A 135 -33.05 32.93 -31.66
N ASP A 136 -33.95 32.83 -30.69
CA ASP A 136 -35.36 33.25 -30.84
C ASP A 136 -35.46 34.77 -31.06
N GLU A 137 -34.62 35.56 -30.40
CA GLU A 137 -34.52 37.01 -30.59
C GLU A 137 -34.06 37.36 -32.02
N LEU A 138 -33.02 36.69 -32.53
CA LEU A 138 -32.57 36.88 -33.91
C LEU A 138 -33.65 36.51 -34.94
N ILE A 139 -34.43 35.45 -34.66
CA ILE A 139 -35.56 35.06 -35.51
C ILE A 139 -36.65 36.14 -35.48
N ALA A 140 -37.00 36.64 -34.29
CA ALA A 140 -37.99 37.70 -34.12
C ALA A 140 -37.56 38.99 -34.85
N GLN A 141 -36.30 39.40 -34.69
CA GLN A 141 -35.76 40.58 -35.35
C GLN A 141 -35.78 40.44 -36.88
N ARG A 142 -35.35 39.30 -37.43
CA ARG A 142 -35.42 39.04 -38.89
C ARG A 142 -36.85 39.09 -39.41
N LYS A 143 -37.80 38.51 -38.66
CA LYS A 143 -39.23 38.51 -39.01
C LYS A 143 -39.80 39.93 -39.02
N LEU A 144 -39.47 40.74 -38.01
CA LEU A 144 -39.87 42.15 -37.94
C LEU A 144 -39.26 42.97 -39.07
N SER A 145 -37.97 42.77 -39.36
CA SER A 145 -37.30 43.44 -40.49
C SER A 145 -37.95 43.07 -41.82
N MET A 146 -38.32 41.80 -42.01
CA MET A 146 -39.04 41.35 -43.20
C MET A 146 -40.40 42.05 -43.31
N TYR A 147 -41.18 42.11 -42.23
CA TYR A 147 -42.47 42.81 -42.25
C TYR A 147 -42.32 44.30 -42.56
N ALA A 148 -41.41 44.99 -41.88
CA ALA A 148 -41.14 46.41 -42.14
C ALA A 148 -40.71 46.64 -43.60
N SER A 149 -39.98 45.72 -44.23
CA SER A 149 -39.57 45.86 -45.63
C SER A 149 -40.72 45.75 -46.64
N VAL A 150 -41.77 45.01 -46.29
CA VAL A 150 -42.95 44.78 -47.15
C VAL A 150 -44.00 45.85 -46.91
N THR A 151 -44.23 46.22 -45.65
CA THR A 151 -45.33 47.12 -45.28
C THR A 151 -44.88 48.57 -45.12
N ASN A 152 -43.59 48.82 -44.93
CA ASN A 152 -43.04 50.11 -44.51
C ASN A 152 -43.68 50.65 -43.20
N ILE A 153 -44.28 49.78 -42.39
CA ILE A 153 -44.92 50.15 -41.12
C ILE A 153 -43.96 49.92 -39.96
N ILE A 154 -43.88 50.92 -39.08
CA ILE A 154 -43.26 50.83 -37.75
C ILE A 154 -44.39 50.91 -36.71
N PRO A 155 -44.76 49.80 -36.05
CA PRO A 155 -45.82 49.80 -35.05
C PRO A 155 -45.38 50.53 -33.77
N ASN A 156 -46.30 51.24 -33.13
CA ASN A 156 -46.09 51.74 -31.78
C ASN A 156 -46.36 50.60 -30.78
N LEU A 157 -45.45 50.41 -29.82
CA LEU A 157 -45.51 49.35 -28.82
C LEU A 157 -45.92 49.85 -27.42
N ASP A 158 -46.16 51.15 -27.26
CA ASP A 158 -46.46 51.76 -25.96
C ASP A 158 -47.82 51.33 -25.37
N ASP A 159 -48.85 51.13 -26.22
CA ASP A 159 -50.19 50.71 -25.80
C ASP A 159 -50.59 49.38 -26.48
N PRO A 160 -50.66 48.25 -25.75
CA PRO A 160 -51.02 46.96 -26.31
C PRO A 160 -52.51 46.84 -26.68
N SER A 161 -53.34 47.80 -26.26
CA SER A 161 -54.79 47.78 -26.50
C SER A 161 -55.18 48.46 -27.82
N LYS A 162 -54.23 49.13 -28.48
CA LYS A 162 -54.44 49.91 -29.70
C LYS A 162 -53.51 49.47 -30.81
N ILE A 163 -54.01 49.53 -32.04
CA ILE A 163 -53.20 49.28 -33.23
C ILE A 163 -52.85 50.64 -33.81
N SER A 164 -51.67 51.13 -33.47
CA SER A 164 -51.16 52.43 -33.93
C SER A 164 -49.71 52.31 -34.40
N GLY A 165 -49.26 53.28 -35.18
CA GLY A 165 -47.89 53.28 -35.70
C GLY A 165 -47.68 54.33 -36.78
N HIS A 166 -46.55 54.17 -37.47
CA HIS A 166 -46.10 55.08 -38.51
C HIS A 166 -45.84 54.33 -39.81
N ILE A 167 -46.30 54.87 -40.95
CA ILE A 167 -45.97 54.38 -42.30
C ILE A 167 -44.85 55.26 -42.85
N VAL A 168 -43.74 54.65 -43.27
CA VAL A 168 -42.53 55.35 -43.72
C VAL A 168 -42.33 55.18 -45.22
N GLU A 169 -42.67 56.20 -46.01
CA GLU A 169 -42.36 56.22 -47.44
C GLU A 169 -40.95 56.78 -47.68
N ARG A 170 -39.97 55.88 -47.87
CA ARG A 170 -38.56 56.27 -48.10
C ARG A 170 -38.35 57.15 -49.33
N ASP A 171 -39.12 56.95 -50.40
CA ASP A 171 -38.94 57.69 -51.66
C ASP A 171 -39.47 59.13 -51.59
N LYS A 172 -40.49 59.37 -50.76
CA LYS A 172 -41.13 60.68 -50.60
C LYS A 172 -40.72 61.41 -49.33
N ASN A 173 -39.98 60.74 -48.44
CA ASN A 173 -39.56 61.24 -47.14
C ASN A 173 -40.76 61.66 -46.25
N VAL A 174 -41.87 60.93 -46.35
CA VAL A 174 -43.12 61.17 -45.62
C VAL A 174 -43.31 60.09 -44.56
N VAL A 175 -43.70 60.52 -43.35
CA VAL A 175 -44.07 59.64 -42.23
C VAL A 175 -45.51 59.96 -41.86
N GLU A 176 -46.42 59.00 -42.08
CA GLU A 176 -47.84 59.14 -41.74
C GLU A 176 -48.18 58.33 -40.49
N ASN A 177 -48.92 58.94 -39.55
CA ASN A 177 -49.33 58.29 -38.32
C ASN A 177 -50.72 57.67 -38.50
N PHE A 178 -50.92 56.44 -38.04
CA PHE A 178 -52.24 55.83 -37.98
C PHE A 178 -52.58 55.36 -36.57
N ASP A 179 -53.87 55.39 -36.24
CA ASP A 179 -54.45 54.80 -35.03
C ASP A 179 -55.78 54.15 -35.44
N ILE A 180 -55.93 52.85 -35.18
CA ILE A 180 -57.14 52.09 -35.47
C ILE A 180 -57.87 51.86 -34.15
N GLU A 181 -59.04 52.49 -34.01
CA GLU A 181 -59.86 52.33 -32.81
C GLU A 181 -60.33 50.88 -32.63
N PRO A 182 -60.23 50.30 -31.42
CA PRO A 182 -60.60 48.91 -31.15
C PRO A 182 -62.13 48.66 -31.14
N ALA A 183 -62.94 49.67 -31.49
CA ALA A 183 -64.40 49.58 -31.50
C ALA A 183 -64.93 48.83 -32.75
N LYS A 184 -64.60 47.54 -32.82
CA LYS A 184 -65.18 46.47 -33.66
C LYS A 184 -64.99 46.53 -35.19
N PRO A 185 -63.75 46.37 -35.68
CA PRO A 185 -63.49 45.58 -36.88
C PRO A 185 -63.20 44.12 -36.49
N THR A 186 -63.66 43.13 -37.28
CA THR A 186 -63.14 41.77 -37.14
C THR A 186 -61.64 41.76 -37.48
N ALA A 187 -60.87 40.75 -37.05
CA ALA A 187 -59.44 40.65 -37.39
C ALA A 187 -59.20 40.79 -38.91
N PHE A 188 -60.16 40.33 -39.72
CA PHE A 188 -60.15 40.50 -41.17
C PHE A 188 -60.31 41.96 -41.60
N ASP A 189 -61.28 42.69 -41.03
CA ASP A 189 -61.54 44.09 -41.37
C ASP A 189 -60.36 45.00 -40.99
N THR A 190 -59.72 44.73 -39.85
CA THR A 190 -58.50 45.42 -39.41
C THR A 190 -57.36 45.18 -40.39
N CYS A 191 -57.08 43.92 -40.74
CA CYS A 191 -56.03 43.58 -41.70
C CYS A 191 -56.29 44.22 -43.08
N ASN A 192 -57.53 44.18 -43.56
CA ASN A 192 -57.90 44.79 -44.84
C ASN A 192 -57.74 46.32 -44.81
N SER A 193 -58.07 46.96 -43.68
CA SER A 193 -57.88 48.39 -43.49
C SER A 193 -56.40 48.77 -43.53
N ILE A 194 -55.53 48.00 -42.86
CA ILE A 194 -54.08 48.20 -42.90
C ILE A 194 -53.52 48.00 -44.33
N TRP A 195 -53.96 46.94 -45.03
CA TRP A 195 -53.50 46.68 -46.40
C TRP A 195 -53.88 47.78 -47.38
N LYS A 196 -55.04 48.41 -47.21
CA LYS A 196 -55.48 49.59 -48.00
C LYS A 196 -54.69 50.86 -47.70
N MET A 197 -53.98 50.93 -46.56
CA MET A 197 -53.12 52.07 -46.22
C MET A 197 -51.73 51.94 -46.85
N ILE A 198 -51.30 50.72 -47.18
CA ILE A 198 -49.97 50.42 -47.72
C ILE A 198 -49.97 50.38 -49.27
N ASN A 199 -51.06 49.91 -49.88
CA ASN A 199 -51.24 49.78 -51.34
C ASN A 199 -52.28 50.77 -51.86
#